data_AF-A0A642B464-F1
#
_entry.id   AF-A0A642B464-F1
#
_cell.length_a   1.000
_cell.length_b   1.000
_cell.length_c   1.000
_cell.angle_alpha   90.00
_cell.angle_beta   90.00
_cell.angle_gamma   90.00
#
_symmetry.space_group_name_H-M   'P 1'
#
loop_
_entity.id
_entity.type
_entity.pdbx_description
1 polymer ?
#
loop_
_entity_poly.entity_id
_entity_poly.type
_entity_poly.pdbx_seq_one_letter_code
_entity_poly.pdbx_strand_id
1 'polypeptide(L)'
;MLLDKVKHILCISLILLVGVTTLYACKSDDKELQGEPVLQVQKSIGFKKEGGEVAVPVKSNREWNASVTEGKEWLTARKASDTELTVSAISSPEKGVREGNI
;
A
#
# COMPACT_ATOMS: atom_id res chain seq x y z
N MET A 1 56.85 -4.97 27.70
CA MET A 1 56.54 -3.69 27.03
C MET A 1 56.01 -3.85 25.60
N LEU A 2 56.46 -4.86 24.81
CA LEU A 2 55.98 -5.08 23.43
C LEU A 2 54.57 -5.67 23.34
N LEU A 3 54.24 -6.63 24.22
CA LEU A 3 52.93 -7.32 24.25
C LEU A 3 51.77 -6.38 24.60
N ASP A 4 52.02 -5.41 25.48
CA ASP A 4 51.04 -4.39 25.87
C ASP A 4 50.72 -3.44 24.70
N LYS A 5 51.73 -3.06 23.91
CA LYS A 5 51.55 -2.22 22.73
C LYS A 5 50.80 -2.96 21.61
N VAL A 6 51.07 -4.25 21.40
CA VAL A 6 50.36 -5.07 20.41
C VAL A 6 48.88 -5.24 20.79
N LYS A 7 48.58 -5.50 22.07
CA LYS A 7 47.21 -5.58 22.58
C LYS A 7 46.47 -4.25 22.44
N HIS A 8 47.12 -3.13 22.75
CA HIS A 8 46.53 -1.80 22.62
C HIS A 8 46.27 -1.41 21.16
N ILE A 9 47.17 -1.76 20.24
CA ILE A 9 47.01 -1.55 18.79
C ILE A 9 45.85 -2.42 18.26
N LEU A 10 45.75 -3.67 18.71
CA LEU A 10 44.66 -4.57 18.32
C LEU A 10 43.30 -4.04 18.82
N CYS A 11 43.24 -3.55 20.05
CA CYS A 11 42.03 -2.94 20.63
C CYS A 11 41.60 -1.66 19.91
N ILE A 12 42.55 -0.76 19.58
CA ILE A 12 42.24 0.49 18.85
C ILE A 12 41.73 0.17 17.44
N SER A 13 42.34 -0.79 16.75
CA SER A 13 41.88 -1.25 15.43
C SER A 13 40.46 -1.81 15.47
N LEU A 14 40.14 -2.59 16.52
CA LEU A 14 38.80 -3.17 16.70
C LEU A 14 37.73 -2.09 16.96
N ILE A 15 38.06 -1.06 17.74
CA ILE A 15 37.15 0.07 18.01
C ILE A 15 36.92 0.91 16.75
N LEU A 16 37.96 1.15 15.94
CA LEU A 16 37.83 1.86 14.67
C LEU A 16 36.98 1.08 13.66
N LEU A 17 37.11 -0.24 13.60
CA LEU A 17 36.32 -1.09 12.70
C LEU A 17 34.82 -1.07 13.06
N VAL A 18 34.48 -1.05 14.35
CA VAL A 18 33.09 -0.97 14.83
C VAL A 18 32.51 0.45 14.68
N GLY A 19 33.34 1.49 14.76
CA GLY A 19 32.90 2.87 14.55
C GLY A 19 32.56 3.22 13.09
N VAL A 20 33.16 2.52 12.12
CA VAL A 20 32.90 2.75 10.68
C VAL A 20 31.58 2.11 10.22
N THR A 21 31.10 1.06 10.89
CA THR A 21 29.86 0.37 10.50
C THR A 21 28.59 1.07 10.99
N THR A 22 28.65 1.92 12.02
CA THR A 22 27.48 2.67 12.51
C THR A 22 27.15 3.92 11.68
N LEU A 23 28.09 4.43 10.89
CA LEU A 23 27.86 5.56 9.98
C LEU A 23 27.16 5.16 8.67
N TYR A 24 27.14 3.87 8.33
CA TYR A 24 26.48 3.36 7.13
C TYR A 24 25.01 2.93 7.37
N ALA A 25 24.54 2.95 8.62
CA ALA A 25 23.22 2.43 9.00
C ALA A 25 22.10 3.49 9.05
N CYS A 26 22.38 4.76 8.74
CA CYS A 26 21.35 5.80 8.65
C CYS A 26 21.47 6.56 7.33
N LYS A 27 21.15 5.86 6.25
CA LYS A 27 20.51 6.50 5.10
C LYS A 27 19.28 5.67 4.77
N SER A 28 18.32 5.69 5.69
CA SER A 28 16.95 5.29 5.37
C SER A 28 16.46 6.33 4.37
N ASP A 29 16.46 5.96 3.09
CA ASP A 29 15.77 6.69 2.03
C ASP A 29 14.25 6.56 2.26
N ASP A 30 13.77 7.10 3.38
CA ASP A 30 12.35 7.35 3.60
C ASP A 30 11.99 8.49 2.64
N LYS A 31 11.57 8.14 1.42
CA LYS A 31 10.83 9.05 0.57
C LYS A 31 9.54 9.40 1.30
N GLU A 32 9.63 10.39 2.18
CA GLU A 32 8.47 11.06 2.77
C GLU A 32 7.55 11.43 1.61
N LEU A 33 6.37 10.80 1.55
CA LEU A 33 5.34 11.11 0.56
C LEU A 33 4.88 12.55 0.82
N GLN A 34 5.53 13.51 0.17
CA GLN A 34 5.28 14.93 0.38
C GLN A 34 3.89 15.31 -0.16
N GLY A 35 3.12 16.04 0.66
CA GLY A 35 1.79 16.55 0.33
C GLY A 35 0.64 15.81 1.02
N GLU A 36 -0.53 16.46 1.11
CA GLU A 36 -1.75 15.88 1.67
C GLU A 36 -2.22 14.67 0.84
N PRO A 37 -2.69 13.58 1.47
CA PRO A 37 -3.26 12.45 0.73
C PRO A 37 -4.53 12.88 0.00
N VAL A 38 -4.59 12.57 -1.29
CA VAL A 38 -5.77 12.80 -2.15
C VAL A 38 -6.22 11.45 -2.69
N LEU A 39 -7.50 11.13 -2.47
CA LEU A 39 -8.19 10.01 -3.11
C LEU A 39 -9.58 10.48 -3.53
N GLN A 40 -9.85 10.48 -4.84
CA GLN A 40 -11.15 10.83 -5.40
C GLN A 40 -11.66 9.71 -6.30
N VAL A 41 -12.88 9.25 -6.03
CA VAL A 41 -13.58 8.20 -6.77
C VAL A 41 -15.07 8.51 -6.77
N GLN A 42 -15.83 7.95 -7.72
CA GLN A 42 -17.29 8.09 -7.73
C GLN A 42 -17.89 7.44 -6.47
N LYS A 43 -18.78 8.18 -5.79
CA LYS A 43 -19.36 7.75 -4.50
C LYS A 43 -20.42 6.65 -4.63
N SER A 44 -21.05 6.53 -5.80
CA SER A 44 -22.18 5.63 -6.00
C SER A 44 -22.23 5.16 -7.45
N ILE A 45 -22.48 3.87 -7.65
CA ILE A 45 -22.60 3.24 -8.96
C ILE A 45 -23.88 2.40 -8.94
N GLY A 46 -24.68 2.53 -10.00
CA GLY A 46 -25.90 1.75 -10.18
C GLY A 46 -25.68 0.63 -11.20
N PHE A 47 -26.08 -0.59 -10.84
CA PHE A 47 -26.14 -1.72 -11.76
C PHE A 47 -27.60 -2.02 -12.09
N LYS A 48 -27.85 -2.48 -13.32
CA LYS A 48 -29.14 -3.08 -13.67
C LYS A 48 -29.27 -4.46 -13.03
N LYS A 49 -30.46 -5.05 -13.10
CA LYS A 49 -30.75 -6.37 -12.49
C LYS A 49 -29.81 -7.45 -12.98
N GLU A 50 -29.39 -7.39 -14.23
CA GLU A 50 -28.50 -8.36 -14.88
C GLU A 50 -27.08 -8.32 -14.28
N GLY A 51 -26.78 -7.30 -13.46
CA GLY A 51 -25.43 -7.04 -13.00
C GLY A 51 -24.58 -6.43 -14.10
N GLY A 52 -23.27 -6.61 -13.99
CA GLY A 52 -22.32 -6.14 -14.98
C GLY A 52 -21.02 -5.68 -14.36
N GLU A 53 -20.17 -5.08 -15.19
CA GLU A 53 -18.88 -4.52 -14.80
C GLU A 53 -18.81 -3.05 -15.23
N VAL A 54 -18.27 -2.20 -14.35
CA VAL A 54 -18.05 -0.78 -14.59
C VAL A 54 -16.61 -0.43 -14.23
N ALA A 55 -15.93 0.25 -15.14
CA ALA A 55 -14.66 0.90 -14.88
C ALA A 55 -14.89 2.27 -14.25
N VAL A 56 -14.34 2.48 -13.06
CA VAL A 56 -14.50 3.69 -12.27
C VAL A 56 -13.17 4.43 -12.25
N PRO A 57 -13.10 5.67 -12.76
CA PRO A 57 -11.89 6.45 -12.70
C PRO A 57 -11.56 6.84 -11.25
N VAL A 58 -10.29 6.71 -10.88
CA VAL A 58 -9.72 7.05 -9.58
C VAL A 58 -8.64 8.12 -9.78
N LYS A 59 -8.67 9.17 -8.96
CA LYS A 59 -7.57 10.14 -8.86
C LYS A 59 -6.92 9.97 -7.50
N SER A 60 -5.66 9.54 -7.48
CA SER A 60 -4.87 9.40 -6.26
C SER A 60 -3.47 9.94 -6.46
N ASN A 61 -2.90 10.54 -5.42
CA ASN A 61 -1.48 10.90 -5.36
C ASN A 61 -0.63 9.91 -4.55
N ARG A 62 -1.25 8.86 -4.02
CA ARG A 62 -0.61 7.80 -3.24
C ARG A 62 -1.09 6.43 -3.71
N GLU A 63 -0.35 5.40 -3.33
CA GLU A 63 -0.80 4.02 -3.54
C GLU A 63 -2.11 3.77 -2.79
N TRP A 64 -3.00 3.00 -3.42
CA TRP A 64 -4.32 2.66 -2.89
C TRP A 64 -4.70 1.23 -3.25
N ASN A 65 -5.62 0.68 -2.46
CA ASN A 65 -6.24 -0.62 -2.65
C ASN A 65 -7.76 -0.51 -2.47
N ALA A 66 -8.49 -1.52 -2.95
CA ALA A 66 -9.94 -1.62 -2.79
C ALA A 66 -10.31 -3.02 -2.30
N SER A 67 -11.32 -3.10 -1.46
CA SER A 67 -11.81 -4.36 -0.88
C SER A 67 -13.30 -4.26 -0.64
N VAL A 68 -14.04 -5.32 -0.92
CA VAL A 68 -15.47 -5.34 -0.66
C VAL A 68 -15.73 -5.65 0.82
N THR A 69 -16.75 -5.01 1.42
CA THR A 69 -17.19 -5.34 2.78
C THR A 69 -17.62 -6.82 2.87
N GLU A 70 -17.24 -7.49 3.96
CA GLU A 70 -17.55 -8.91 4.17
C GLU A 70 -19.07 -9.21 4.03
N GLY A 71 -19.40 -10.41 3.53
CA GLY A 71 -20.78 -10.86 3.33
C GLY A 71 -21.46 -10.32 2.06
N LYS A 72 -20.68 -9.79 1.10
CA LYS A 72 -21.17 -9.27 -0.19
C LYS A 72 -20.55 -10.00 -1.38
N GLU A 73 -20.67 -11.33 -1.41
CA GLU A 73 -20.12 -12.19 -2.48
C GLU A 73 -20.65 -11.84 -3.89
N TRP A 74 -21.77 -11.12 -3.96
CA TRP A 74 -22.38 -10.65 -5.19
C TRP A 74 -21.71 -9.38 -5.77
N LEU A 75 -20.78 -8.76 -5.04
CA LEU A 75 -20.06 -7.54 -5.40
C LEU A 75 -18.56 -7.83 -5.40
N THR A 76 -17.85 -7.36 -6.42
CA THR A 76 -16.39 -7.44 -6.51
C THR A 76 -15.83 -6.07 -6.84
N ALA A 77 -14.70 -5.73 -6.23
CA ALA A 77 -13.95 -4.52 -6.48
C ALA A 77 -12.48 -4.89 -6.67
N ARG A 78 -11.92 -4.59 -7.85
CA ARG A 78 -10.52 -4.87 -8.17
C ARG A 78 -9.84 -3.63 -8.72
N LYS A 79 -8.65 -3.33 -8.21
CA LYS A 79 -7.79 -2.31 -8.82
C LYS A 79 -7.33 -2.82 -10.18
N ALA A 80 -7.71 -2.11 -11.26
CA ALA A 80 -7.24 -2.42 -12.61
C ALA A 80 -5.94 -1.67 -12.91
N SER A 81 -5.83 -0.42 -12.44
CA SER A 81 -4.62 0.39 -12.52
C SER A 81 -4.59 1.43 -11.38
N ASP A 82 -3.55 2.25 -11.28
CA ASP A 82 -3.50 3.36 -10.31
C ASP A 82 -4.59 4.43 -10.54
N THR A 83 -5.22 4.42 -11.72
CA THR A 83 -6.25 5.40 -12.12
C THR A 83 -7.61 4.78 -12.35
N GLU A 84 -7.77 3.47 -12.14
CA GLU A 84 -9.00 2.76 -12.47
C GLU A 84 -9.31 1.63 -11.48
N LEU A 85 -10.52 1.69 -10.92
CA LEU A 85 -11.14 0.65 -10.13
C LEU A 85 -12.21 -0.05 -10.97
N THR A 86 -12.11 -1.35 -11.14
CA THR A 86 -13.18 -2.14 -11.74
C THR A 86 -14.13 -2.63 -10.65
N VAL A 87 -15.41 -2.29 -10.77
CA VAL A 87 -16.47 -2.76 -9.88
C VAL A 87 -17.41 -3.65 -10.67
N SER A 88 -17.68 -4.85 -10.20
CA SER A 88 -18.63 -5.77 -10.81
C SER A 88 -19.65 -6.27 -9.81
N ALA A 89 -20.89 -6.42 -10.28
CA ALA A 89 -21.98 -7.00 -9.52
C ALA A 89 -22.59 -8.16 -10.31
N ILE A 90 -22.85 -9.29 -9.65
CA ILE A 90 -23.59 -10.39 -10.27
C ILE A 90 -25.08 -10.04 -10.37
N SER A 91 -25.80 -10.70 -11.27
CA SER A 91 -27.24 -10.51 -11.43
C SER A 91 -27.99 -10.73 -10.12
N SER A 92 -28.94 -9.85 -9.80
CA SER A 92 -29.82 -10.01 -8.64
C SER A 92 -31.07 -10.80 -9.03
N PRO A 93 -31.30 -12.03 -8.51
CA PRO A 93 -32.51 -12.79 -8.81
C PRO A 93 -33.75 -12.24 -8.10
N GLU A 94 -33.59 -11.47 -7.03
CA GLU A 94 -34.66 -10.99 -6.16
C GLU A 94 -35.39 -9.76 -6.72
N LYS A 95 -36.66 -9.55 -6.32
CA LYS A 95 -37.46 -8.36 -6.67
C LYS A 95 -37.07 -7.09 -5.88
N GLY A 96 -35.88 -7.03 -5.29
CA GLY A 96 -35.43 -5.95 -4.41
C GLY A 96 -34.08 -5.34 -4.81
N VAL A 97 -33.86 -4.10 -4.39
CA VAL A 97 -32.56 -3.42 -4.51
C VAL A 97 -31.60 -4.01 -3.48
N ARG A 98 -30.37 -4.29 -3.90
CA ARG A 98 -29.27 -4.71 -3.01
C ARG A 98 -28.23 -3.59 -2.96
N GLU A 99 -27.79 -3.26 -1.75
CA GLU A 99 -26.76 -2.25 -1.52
C GLU A 99 -25.51 -2.89 -0.91
N GLY A 100 -24.34 -2.42 -1.33
CA GLY A 100 -23.04 -2.92 -0.91
C GLY A 100 -22.00 -1.80 -0.92
N ASN A 101 -20.97 -1.95 -0.08
CA ASN A 101 -19.91 -0.97 0.11
C ASN A 101 -18.54 -1.60 -0.20
N ILE A 102 -17.63 -0.77 -0.69
CA ILE A 102 -16.25 -1.05 -1.11
C ILE A 102 -15.33 -0.07 -0.37
#